data_AF-A0A3N5UFS3-F1
#
_entry.id   AF-A0A3N5UFS3-F1
#
_cell.length_a   1.000
_cell.length_b   1.000
_cell.length_c   1.000
_cell.angle_alpha   90.00
_cell.angle_beta   90.00
_cell.angle_gamma   90.00
#
_symmetry.space_group_name_H-M   'P 1'
#
loop_
_entity.id
_entity.type
_entity.pdbx_description
1 polymer ?
#
loop_
_entity_poly.entity_id
_entity_poly.type
_entity_poly.pdbx_seq_one_letter_code
_entity_poly.pdbx_strand_id
1 'polypeptide(L)'
;MAHILLRQRETPDISNFDVYKKNDGFAAFKNAVTKMSPAAVVEVVKNSGLRGRGGAGFPTGMKWAFIDNKNWPHYVVANADESEPGTFKDREIMEGNPFQFLEGLAIAC
;
A
#
# COMPACT_ATOMS: atom_id res chain seq x y z
N MET A 1 6.78 -2.32 -17.78
CA MET A 1 6.18 -1.18 -17.06
C MET A 1 7.30 -0.32 -16.55
N ALA A 2 7.30 0.98 -16.88
CA ALA A 2 8.28 1.92 -16.37
C ALA A 2 7.85 2.49 -14.99
N HIS A 3 6.57 2.38 -14.64
CA HIS A 3 6.01 2.88 -13.38
C HIS A 3 5.37 1.79 -12.50
N ILE A 4 5.72 1.77 -11.20
CA ILE A 4 5.14 0.88 -10.19
C ILE A 4 3.95 1.55 -9.46
N LEU A 5 4.07 2.84 -9.12
CA LEU A 5 3.04 3.60 -8.39
C LEU A 5 2.17 4.43 -9.34
N LEU A 6 2.81 5.24 -10.19
CA LEU A 6 2.14 6.18 -11.09
C LEU A 6 1.68 5.50 -12.39
N ARG A 7 1.00 4.36 -12.25
CA ARG A 7 0.56 3.50 -13.35
C ARG A 7 -0.46 4.16 -14.28
N GLN A 8 -1.19 5.16 -13.78
CA GLN A 8 -2.12 5.99 -14.58
C GLN A 8 -1.45 6.70 -15.76
N ARG A 9 -0.11 6.84 -15.73
CA ARG A 9 0.67 7.41 -16.85
C ARG A 9 0.81 6.44 -18.03
N GLU A 10 0.67 5.14 -17.77
CA GLU A 10 0.80 4.07 -18.78
C GLU A 10 -0.54 3.40 -19.07
N THR A 11 -1.45 3.39 -18.11
CA THR A 11 -2.75 2.73 -18.19
C THR A 11 -3.86 3.77 -18.11
N PRO A 12 -4.46 4.16 -19.26
CA PRO A 12 -5.61 5.04 -19.27
C PRO A 12 -6.74 4.51 -18.39
N ASP A 13 -7.45 5.41 -17.72
CA ASP A 13 -8.64 5.10 -16.92
C ASP A 13 -8.43 4.10 -15.78
N ILE A 14 -7.20 3.89 -15.31
CA ILE A 14 -6.91 2.92 -14.23
C ILE A 14 -7.58 3.27 -12.90
N SER A 15 -8.04 4.51 -12.73
CA SER A 15 -8.88 4.92 -11.60
C SER A 15 -10.28 4.30 -11.62
N ASN A 16 -10.70 3.66 -12.72
CA ASN A 16 -11.91 2.84 -12.77
C ASN A 16 -11.63 1.42 -12.26
N PHE A 17 -12.53 0.90 -11.43
CA PHE A 17 -12.35 -0.40 -10.74
C PHE A 17 -12.11 -1.57 -11.71
N ASP A 18 -12.90 -1.66 -12.78
CA ASP A 18 -12.77 -2.73 -13.76
C ASP A 18 -11.45 -2.66 -14.54
N VAL A 19 -10.96 -1.45 -14.81
CA VAL A 19 -9.66 -1.24 -15.47
C VAL A 19 -8.54 -1.63 -14.51
N TYR A 20 -8.60 -1.19 -13.25
CA TYR A 20 -7.64 -1.60 -12.23
C TYR A 20 -7.54 -3.13 -12.13
N LYS A 21 -8.69 -3.81 -12.00
CA LYS A 21 -8.78 -5.27 -11.89
C LYS A 21 -8.27 -6.01 -13.13
N LYS A 22 -8.55 -5.50 -14.34
CA LYS A 22 -8.03 -6.08 -15.60
C LYS A 22 -6.52 -5.93 -15.73
N ASN A 23 -5.93 -4.94 -15.06
CA ASN A 23 -4.51 -4.68 -15.03
C ASN A 23 -3.92 -5.15 -13.68
N ASP A 24 -4.09 -6.42 -13.32
CA ASP A 24 -3.50 -7.05 -12.12
C ASP A 24 -3.89 -6.46 -10.75
N GLY A 25 -4.89 -5.57 -10.69
CA GLY A 25 -5.41 -5.03 -9.45
C GLY A 25 -5.97 -6.10 -8.52
N PHE A 26 -5.72 -5.99 -7.22
CA PHE A 26 -6.07 -6.94 -6.16
C PHE A 26 -5.42 -8.32 -6.28
N ALA A 27 -4.49 -8.55 -7.22
CA ALA A 27 -3.78 -9.81 -7.34
C ALA A 27 -2.87 -10.06 -6.13
N ALA A 28 -2.18 -9.02 -5.65
CA ALA A 28 -1.31 -9.12 -4.48
C ALA A 28 -2.13 -9.32 -3.20
N PHE A 29 -3.23 -8.57 -3.05
CA PHE A 29 -4.15 -8.77 -1.93
C PHE A 29 -4.73 -10.18 -1.90
N LYS A 30 -5.21 -10.69 -3.06
CA LYS A 30 -5.71 -12.07 -3.16
C LYS A 30 -4.65 -13.08 -2.72
N ASN A 31 -3.40 -12.91 -3.13
CA ASN A 31 -2.31 -13.78 -2.70
C ASN A 31 -2.10 -13.72 -1.18
N ALA A 32 -2.02 -12.50 -0.61
CA ALA A 32 -1.82 -12.28 0.81
C ALA A 32 -2.90 -12.98 1.66
N VAL A 33 -4.18 -12.86 1.30
CA VAL A 33 -5.29 -13.39 2.11
C VAL A 33 -5.62 -14.86 1.86
N THR A 34 -5.17 -15.46 0.74
CA THR A 34 -5.50 -16.85 0.41
C THR A 34 -4.33 -17.82 0.51
N LYS A 35 -3.09 -17.33 0.47
CA LYS A 35 -1.89 -18.18 0.41
C LYS A 35 -0.82 -17.84 1.45
N MET A 36 -0.97 -16.75 2.18
CA MET A 36 0.03 -16.28 3.15
C MET A 36 -0.58 -16.17 4.54
N SER A 37 0.25 -16.37 5.56
CA SER A 37 -0.08 -15.95 6.92
C SER A 37 0.28 -14.48 7.12
N PRO A 38 -0.32 -13.77 8.11
CA PRO A 38 0.08 -12.41 8.44
C PRO A 38 1.59 -12.27 8.71
N ALA A 39 2.18 -13.24 9.41
CA ALA A 39 3.62 -13.27 9.67
C ALA A 39 4.45 -13.37 8.38
N ALA A 40 4.00 -14.14 7.40
CA ALA A 40 4.68 -14.23 6.10
C ALA A 40 4.59 -12.91 5.31
N VAL A 41 3.46 -12.21 5.38
CA VAL A 41 3.30 -10.87 4.75
C VAL A 41 4.25 -9.86 5.39
N VAL A 42 4.34 -9.83 6.72
CA VAL A 42 5.28 -8.97 7.46
C VAL A 42 6.73 -9.26 7.04
N GLU A 43 7.10 -10.53 6.90
CA GLU A 43 8.44 -10.93 6.51
C GLU A 43 8.79 -10.52 5.08
N VAL A 44 7.84 -10.59 4.13
CA VAL A 44 8.02 -10.04 2.77
C VAL A 44 8.33 -8.54 2.82
N VAL A 45 7.56 -7.77 3.61
CA VAL A 45 7.77 -6.32 3.72
C VAL A 45 9.08 -5.99 4.43
N LYS A 46 9.47 -6.76 5.45
CA LYS A 46 10.77 -6.62 6.11
C LYS A 46 11.92 -6.87 5.14
N ASN A 47 11.86 -7.95 4.36
CA ASN A 47 12.90 -8.31 3.39
C ASN A 47 12.98 -7.36 2.18
N SER A 48 11.88 -6.68 1.85
CA SER A 48 11.89 -5.63 0.81
C SER A 48 12.71 -4.39 1.17
N GLY A 49 13.05 -4.20 2.46
CA GLY A 49 13.73 -2.99 2.92
C GLY A 49 12.86 -1.72 2.85
N LEU A 50 11.53 -1.85 2.75
CA LEU A 50 10.62 -0.71 2.69
C LEU A 50 10.77 0.18 3.93
N ARG A 51 11.05 1.47 3.69
CA ARG A 51 11.12 2.52 4.70
C ARG A 51 9.91 3.45 4.59
N GLY A 52 9.49 4.02 5.71
CA GLY A 52 8.39 4.97 5.77
C GLY A 52 8.62 6.18 4.84
N ARG A 53 7.61 6.50 4.03
CA ARG A 53 7.66 7.57 3.01
C ARG A 53 7.04 8.90 3.42
N GLY A 54 6.57 9.01 4.67
CA GLY A 54 6.12 10.27 5.27
C GLY A 54 7.24 11.06 5.97
N GLY A 55 8.50 10.92 5.55
CA GLY A 55 9.64 11.66 6.10
C GLY A 55 10.47 10.92 7.17
N ALA A 56 9.83 10.19 8.10
CA ALA A 56 10.55 9.56 9.23
C ALA A 56 11.52 8.44 8.82
N GLY A 57 11.28 7.74 7.71
CA GLY A 57 12.19 6.72 7.19
C GLY A 57 12.35 5.46 8.06
N PHE A 58 11.46 5.19 9.03
CA PHE A 58 11.50 3.98 9.85
C PHE A 58 11.20 2.72 9.01
N PRO A 59 11.86 1.56 9.24
CA PRO A 59 11.58 0.33 8.49
C PRO A 59 10.14 -0.16 8.69
N THR A 60 9.35 -0.22 7.62
CA THR A 60 7.92 -0.53 7.67
C THR A 60 7.65 -1.95 8.18
N GLY A 61 8.40 -2.95 7.72
CA GLY A 61 8.24 -4.34 8.18
C GLY A 61 8.52 -4.51 9.67
N MET A 62 9.49 -3.77 10.22
CA MET A 62 9.75 -3.74 11.66
C MET A 62 8.60 -3.08 12.43
N LYS A 63 8.05 -1.97 11.90
CA LYS A 63 6.89 -1.30 12.49
C LYS A 63 5.69 -2.25 12.61
N TRP A 64 5.42 -3.02 11.55
CA TRP A 64 4.31 -4.00 11.55
C TRP A 64 4.54 -5.13 12.56
N ALA A 65 5.79 -5.59 12.73
CA ALA A 65 6.13 -6.64 13.68
C ALA A 65 5.96 -6.24 15.17
N PHE A 66 5.78 -4.96 15.48
CA PHE A 66 5.50 -4.50 16.84
C PHE A 66 4.02 -4.64 17.25
N ILE A 67 3.12 -4.87 16.31
CA ILE A 67 1.70 -5.07 16.61
C ILE A 67 1.53 -6.46 17.21
N ASP A 68 0.96 -6.52 18.43
CA ASP A 68 0.70 -7.79 19.10
C ASP A 68 -0.59 -8.44 18.60
N ASN A 69 -0.76 -9.76 18.77
CA ASN A 69 -1.98 -10.47 18.35
C ASN A 69 -3.01 -10.65 19.49
N LYS A 70 -2.79 -10.01 20.64
CA LYS A 70 -3.55 -10.24 21.87
C LYS A 70 -4.58 -9.13 22.15
N ASN A 71 -4.30 -7.90 21.75
CA ASN A 71 -5.13 -6.73 22.03
C ASN A 71 -5.98 -6.37 20.81
N TRP A 72 -7.31 -6.33 20.97
CA TRP A 72 -8.24 -6.01 19.89
C TRP A 72 -9.28 -4.98 20.34
N PRO A 73 -9.81 -4.14 19.43
CA PRO A 73 -9.58 -4.13 17.97
C PRO A 73 -8.31 -3.39 17.54
N HIS A 74 -7.73 -3.80 16.40
CA HIS A 74 -6.69 -3.05 15.71
C HIS A 74 -7.28 -2.05 14.71
N TYR A 75 -6.51 -0.99 14.45
CA TYR A 75 -6.84 0.02 13.47
C TYR A 75 -5.63 0.28 12.57
N VAL A 76 -5.89 0.41 11.27
CA VAL A 76 -4.92 0.90 10.29
C VAL A 76 -5.30 2.31 9.91
N VAL A 77 -4.34 3.23 10.03
CA VAL A 77 -4.52 4.64 9.65
C VAL A 77 -3.59 4.95 8.50
N ALA A 78 -4.18 5.37 7.39
CA ALA A 78 -3.45 5.93 6.26
C ALA A 78 -3.27 7.43 6.49
N ASN A 79 -2.04 7.88 6.71
CA ASN A 79 -1.79 9.32 6.80
C ASN A 79 -1.75 9.93 5.39
N ALA A 80 -2.82 10.62 5.01
CA ALA A 80 -2.95 11.34 3.75
C ALA A 80 -2.89 12.87 3.92
N ASP A 81 -2.49 13.34 5.11
CA ASP A 81 -2.22 14.76 5.35
C ASP A 81 -0.89 15.15 4.68
N GLU A 82 -0.97 15.59 3.42
CA GLU A 82 0.16 16.04 2.61
C GLU A 82 0.28 17.56 2.64
N SER A 83 0.69 18.09 3.80
CA SER A 83 0.71 19.54 4.08
C SER A 83 2.11 20.18 4.01
N GLU A 84 3.17 19.40 3.77
CA GLU A 84 4.54 19.94 3.64
C GLU A 84 4.70 20.71 2.32
N PRO A 85 5.21 21.96 2.33
CA PRO A 85 5.38 22.75 1.11
C PRO A 85 6.22 22.02 0.06
N GLY A 86 5.71 21.95 -1.18
CA GLY A 86 6.39 21.27 -2.29
C GLY A 86 6.13 19.77 -2.36
N THR A 87 5.31 19.20 -1.46
CA THR A 87 4.86 17.81 -1.54
C THR A 87 3.48 17.71 -2.19
N PHE A 88 3.34 16.79 -3.15
CA PHE A 88 2.09 16.52 -3.89
C PHE A 88 2.04 15.08 -4.44
N LYS A 89 2.89 14.20 -3.91
CA LYS A 89 3.09 12.83 -4.41
C LYS A 89 1.95 11.91 -4.01
N ASP A 90 1.34 12.12 -2.85
CA ASP A 90 0.26 11.27 -2.34
C ASP A 90 -1.04 11.65 -3.03
N ARG A 91 -1.27 12.95 -3.25
CA ARG A 91 -2.37 13.47 -4.09
C ARG A 91 -2.39 12.81 -5.47
N GLU A 92 -1.25 12.74 -6.15
CA GLU A 92 -1.13 12.10 -7.48
C GLU A 92 -1.55 10.63 -7.49
N ILE A 93 -1.23 9.88 -6.42
CA ILE A 93 -1.62 8.47 -6.29
C ILE A 93 -3.12 8.36 -6.01
N MET A 94 -3.65 9.16 -5.08
CA MET A 94 -5.05 9.10 -4.68
C MET A 94 -6.00 9.55 -5.81
N GLU A 95 -5.64 10.57 -6.57
CA GLU A 95 -6.45 11.04 -7.71
C GLU A 95 -6.31 10.10 -8.92
N GLY A 96 -5.11 9.60 -9.21
CA GLY A 96 -4.84 8.85 -10.44
C GLY A 96 -5.07 7.34 -10.35
N ASN A 97 -4.81 6.74 -9.19
CA ASN A 97 -4.86 5.28 -8.99
C ASN A 97 -5.29 4.91 -7.55
N PRO A 98 -6.51 5.32 -7.12
CA PRO A 98 -6.96 5.16 -5.74
C PRO A 98 -7.03 3.69 -5.30
N PHE A 99 -7.36 2.76 -6.20
CA PHE A 99 -7.49 1.35 -5.85
C PHE A 99 -6.16 0.70 -5.47
N GLN A 100 -5.03 1.17 -6.00
CA GLN A 100 -3.72 0.70 -5.56
C GLN A 100 -3.40 1.12 -4.12
N PHE A 101 -3.80 2.33 -3.74
CA PHE A 101 -3.69 2.79 -2.36
C PHE A 101 -4.57 1.97 -1.42
N LEU A 102 -5.84 1.74 -1.80
CA LEU A 102 -6.77 0.92 -1.02
C LEU A 102 -6.33 -0.55 -0.90
N GLU A 103 -5.78 -1.13 -1.98
CA GLU A 103 -5.21 -2.48 -1.95
C GLU A 103 -4.04 -2.56 -0.96
N GLY A 104 -3.15 -1.57 -0.96
CA GLY A 104 -2.04 -1.50 -0.01
C GLY A 104 -2.52 -1.43 1.44
N LEU A 105 -3.59 -0.67 1.71
CA LEU A 105 -4.21 -0.62 3.04
C LEU A 105 -4.83 -1.96 3.43
N ALA A 106 -5.55 -2.61 2.52
CA ALA A 106 -6.17 -3.90 2.77
C ALA A 106 -5.14 -5.01 3.06
N ILE A 107 -3.95 -4.93 2.46
CA ILE A 107 -2.83 -5.85 2.76
C ILE A 107 -2.23 -5.59 4.15
N ALA A 108 -2.26 -4.34 4.62
CA ALA A 108 -1.71 -3.97 5.92
C ALA A 108 -2.64 -4.29 7.11
N CYS A 109 -3.94 -4.44 6.85
CA CYS A 109 -4.98 -4.77 7.84
C CYS A 109 -4.95 -6.23 8.28
#